data_AF-A0A822IIB6-F1
#
_entry.id   AF-A0A822IIB6-F1
#
_cell.length_a   1.000
_cell.length_b   1.000
_cell.length_c   1.000
_cell.angle_alpha   90.00
_cell.angle_beta   90.00
_cell.angle_gamma   90.00
#
_symmetry.space_group_name_H-M   'P 1'
#
loop_
_entity.id
_entity.type
_entity.pdbx_description
1 polymer ?
#
loop_
_entity_poly.entity_id
_entity_poly.type
_entity_poly.pdbx_seq_one_letter_code
_entity_poly.pdbx_strand_id
1 'polypeptide(L)'
;MKLKNYDYNLIILTTLILFAIGAVSLYGIAYYNYLAVDSQWTKTVQYSQYIDEMDSYLYPFLVLLLISLGLCIPKRLFEQDILIKFSAVILGITVILTVLSDIEKGLGFILAVMTVVQAIVLIMTIKKSKSIRFEKEGYIVRIGSSLLHLGFVIIILNFVSLRESSFHLLIFWIGVVLITVGNIFSFYLHGSKG
;
A
#
# COMPACT_ATOMS: atom_id res chain seq x y z
N MET A 1 25.35 15.87 -1.03
CA MET A 1 25.38 14.38 -1.07
C MET A 1 23.93 13.88 -0.94
N LYS A 2 23.48 12.82 -1.62
CA LYS A 2 22.33 11.95 -1.24
C LYS A 2 20.94 12.03 -1.94
N LEU A 3 20.68 12.72 -3.06
CA LEU A 3 19.38 12.56 -3.77
C LEU A 3 19.17 11.13 -4.32
N LYS A 4 20.19 10.58 -4.98
CA LYS A 4 20.18 9.17 -5.46
C LYS A 4 20.06 8.16 -4.32
N ASN A 5 20.65 8.47 -3.16
CA ASN A 5 20.63 7.57 -2.00
C ASN A 5 19.29 7.57 -1.28
N TYR A 6 18.57 8.70 -1.26
CA TYR A 6 17.24 8.75 -0.61
C TYR A 6 16.23 7.89 -1.37
N ASP A 7 16.19 8.00 -2.70
CA ASP A 7 15.30 7.20 -3.54
C ASP A 7 15.64 5.72 -3.50
N TYR A 8 16.93 5.41 -3.57
CA TYR A 8 17.42 4.05 -3.44
C TYR A 8 17.08 3.43 -2.08
N ASN A 9 17.24 4.19 -0.98
CA ASN A 9 16.86 3.74 0.35
C ASN A 9 15.34 3.56 0.49
N LEU A 10 14.52 4.43 -0.12
CA LEU A 10 13.06 4.32 -0.08
C LEU A 10 12.58 3.08 -0.84
N ILE A 11 13.20 2.76 -1.98
CA ILE A 11 12.92 1.55 -2.74
C ILE A 11 13.32 0.31 -1.92
N ILE A 12 14.55 0.26 -1.39
CA ILE A 12 15.01 -0.85 -0.55
C ILE A 12 14.09 -1.05 0.65
N LEU A 13 13.73 0.03 1.33
CA LEU A 13 12.85 -0.01 2.50
C LEU A 13 11.49 -0.60 2.11
N THR A 14 10.89 -0.13 1.02
CA THR A 14 9.59 -0.64 0.54
C THR A 14 9.69 -2.12 0.14
N THR A 15 10.75 -2.53 -0.55
CA THR A 15 10.98 -3.94 -0.90
C THR A 15 11.14 -4.82 0.33
N LEU A 16 11.88 -4.36 1.34
CA LEU A 16 12.08 -5.11 2.58
C LEU A 16 10.78 -5.26 3.37
N ILE A 17 9.96 -4.20 3.44
CA ILE A 17 8.65 -4.27 4.10
C ILE A 17 7.73 -5.24 3.36
N LEU A 18 7.65 -5.17 2.03
CA LEU A 18 6.84 -6.09 1.24
C LEU A 18 7.30 -7.55 1.40
N PHE A 19 8.61 -7.77 1.47
CA PHE A 19 9.17 -9.08 1.76
C PHE A 19 8.78 -9.57 3.16
N ALA A 20 8.84 -8.71 4.18
CA ALA A 20 8.42 -9.05 5.54
C ALA A 20 6.92 -9.39 5.60
N ILE A 21 6.06 -8.61 4.94
CA ILE A 21 4.61 -8.90 4.84
C ILE A 21 4.39 -10.25 4.16
N GLY A 22 5.12 -10.54 3.08
CA GLY A 22 5.08 -11.82 2.39
C GLY A 22 5.51 -12.99 3.29
N ALA A 23 6.57 -12.82 4.08
CA ALA A 23 7.04 -13.83 5.02
C ALA A 23 6.03 -14.10 6.14
N VAL A 24 5.44 -13.06 6.73
CA VAL A 24 4.37 -13.18 7.73
C VAL A 24 3.14 -13.87 7.14
N SER A 25 2.79 -13.54 5.90
CA SER A 25 1.65 -14.16 5.20
C SER A 25 1.91 -15.65 4.92
N LEU A 26 3.12 -16.03 4.49
CA LEU A 26 3.50 -17.44 4.30
C LEU A 26 3.50 -18.19 5.62
N TYR A 27 4.00 -17.58 6.70
CA TYR A 27 3.95 -18.13 8.05
C TYR A 27 2.50 -18.38 8.50
N GLY A 28 1.63 -17.39 8.32
CA GLY A 28 0.20 -17.51 8.65
C GLY A 28 -0.48 -18.65 7.87
N ILE A 29 -0.24 -18.76 6.55
CA ILE A 29 -0.81 -19.85 5.74
C ILE A 29 -0.30 -21.22 6.22
N ALA A 30 1.00 -21.35 6.51
CA ALA A 30 1.58 -22.60 6.98
C ALA A 30 1.05 -23.00 8.36
N TYR A 31 0.94 -22.04 9.28
CA TYR A 31 0.41 -22.25 10.63
C TYR A 31 -1.09 -22.58 10.61
N TYR A 32 -1.87 -21.87 9.78
CA TYR A 32 -3.27 -22.21 9.52
C TYR A 32 -3.40 -23.64 8.98
N ASN A 33 -2.60 -24.02 7.99
CA ASN A 33 -2.68 -25.37 7.40
C ASN A 33 -2.30 -26.47 8.40
N TYR A 34 -1.38 -26.18 9.32
CA TYR A 34 -1.03 -27.10 10.40
C TYR A 34 -2.18 -27.31 11.40
N LEU A 35 -2.92 -26.24 11.74
CA LEU A 35 -4.04 -26.30 12.70
C LEU A 35 -5.39 -26.66 12.07
N ALA A 36 -5.55 -26.43 10.77
CA ALA A 36 -6.77 -26.75 10.00
C ALA A 36 -6.96 -28.25 9.74
N VAL A 37 -6.08 -29.10 10.30
CA VAL A 37 -6.31 -30.56 10.39
C VAL A 37 -7.62 -30.84 11.15
N ASP A 38 -7.98 -30.00 12.13
CA ASP A 38 -9.27 -30.05 12.81
C ASP A 38 -10.30 -29.13 12.15
N SER A 39 -11.27 -29.72 11.45
CA SER A 39 -12.33 -29.00 10.71
C SER A 39 -13.19 -28.03 11.55
N GLN A 40 -13.21 -28.18 12.88
CA GLN A 40 -13.97 -27.32 13.79
C GLN A 40 -13.15 -26.19 14.40
N TRP A 41 -11.82 -26.16 14.18
CA TRP A 41 -10.92 -25.17 14.79
C TRP A 41 -11.33 -23.73 14.46
N THR A 42 -11.82 -23.48 13.23
CA THR A 42 -12.31 -22.17 12.76
C THR A 42 -13.51 -21.62 13.53
N LYS A 43 -14.22 -22.44 14.31
CA LYS A 43 -15.36 -22.02 15.15
C LYS A 43 -14.99 -21.84 16.62
N THR A 44 -13.73 -22.08 16.98
CA THR A 44 -13.26 -21.99 18.36
C THR A 44 -12.67 -20.61 18.67
N VAL A 45 -12.62 -20.26 19.96
CA VAL A 45 -11.99 -19.02 20.44
C VAL A 45 -10.50 -18.93 20.05
N GLN A 46 -9.85 -20.08 19.88
CA GLN A 46 -8.45 -20.18 19.44
C GLN A 46 -8.24 -19.61 18.03
N TYR A 47 -9.24 -19.69 17.16
CA TYR A 47 -9.18 -19.08 15.83
C TYR A 47 -9.20 -17.55 15.91
N SER A 48 -10.03 -16.97 16.79
CA SER A 48 -10.06 -15.51 17.01
C SER A 48 -8.71 -15.00 17.53
N GLN A 49 -8.12 -15.70 18.51
CA GLN A 49 -6.80 -15.36 19.05
C GLN A 49 -5.70 -15.45 18.00
N TYR A 50 -5.74 -16.47 17.15
CA TYR A 50 -4.82 -16.60 16.02
C TYR A 50 -4.92 -15.40 15.06
N ILE A 51 -6.14 -14.97 14.71
CA ILE A 51 -6.34 -13.79 13.85
C ILE A 51 -5.79 -12.53 14.52
N ASP A 52 -6.08 -12.30 15.81
CA ASP A 52 -5.62 -11.13 16.54
C ASP A 52 -4.08 -11.07 16.63
N GLU A 53 -3.42 -12.21 16.86
CA GLU A 53 -1.95 -12.30 16.87
C GLU A 53 -1.36 -12.02 15.47
N MET A 54 -1.92 -12.62 14.42
CA MET A 54 -1.45 -12.40 13.05
C MET A 54 -1.62 -10.93 12.64
N ASP A 55 -2.75 -10.33 12.97
CA ASP A 55 -3.01 -8.91 12.71
C ASP A 55 -2.01 -8.03 13.46
N SER A 56 -1.75 -8.32 14.74
CA SER A 56 -0.75 -7.58 15.53
C SER A 56 0.66 -7.63 14.93
N TYR A 57 1.07 -8.74 14.32
CA TYR A 57 2.34 -8.81 13.61
C TYR A 57 2.33 -8.01 12.31
N LEU A 58 1.18 -7.91 11.64
CA LEU A 58 1.04 -7.28 10.32
C LEU A 58 0.92 -5.75 10.41
N TYR A 59 0.20 -5.22 11.40
CA TYR A 59 -0.01 -3.79 11.62
C TYR A 59 1.26 -2.92 11.51
N PRO A 60 2.38 -3.20 12.22
CA PRO A 60 3.56 -2.34 12.15
C PRO A 60 4.14 -2.26 10.73
N PHE A 61 4.11 -3.35 9.97
CA PHE A 61 4.58 -3.36 8.59
C PHE A 61 3.64 -2.59 7.66
N LEU A 62 2.31 -2.66 7.89
CA LEU A 62 1.35 -1.85 7.12
C LEU A 62 1.53 -0.36 7.37
N VAL A 63 1.76 0.05 8.62
CA VAL A 63 2.06 1.45 8.96
C VAL A 63 3.36 1.91 8.28
N LEU A 64 4.41 1.09 8.33
CA LEU A 64 5.70 1.41 7.72
C LEU A 64 5.59 1.48 6.18
N LEU A 65 4.82 0.57 5.58
CA LEU A 65 4.52 0.57 4.16
C LEU A 65 3.74 1.82 3.76
N LEU A 66 2.75 2.22 4.56
CA LEU A 66 1.95 3.41 4.35
C LEU A 66 2.81 4.69 4.42
N ILE A 67 3.68 4.81 5.40
CA ILE A 67 4.61 5.96 5.50
C ILE A 67 5.50 6.00 4.26
N SER A 68 6.04 4.85 3.84
CA SER A 68 6.88 4.77 2.65
C SER A 68 6.12 5.17 1.37
N LEU A 69 4.90 4.63 1.18
CA LEU A 69 4.03 4.97 0.04
C LEU A 69 3.60 6.44 0.06
N GLY A 70 3.22 6.97 1.22
CA GLY A 70 2.85 8.37 1.43
C GLY A 70 4.00 9.34 1.16
N LEU A 71 5.25 8.89 1.22
CA LEU A 71 6.43 9.65 0.78
C LEU A 71 6.72 9.47 -0.72
N CYS A 72 6.37 8.33 -1.30
CA CYS A 72 6.57 8.01 -2.73
C CYS A 72 5.61 8.77 -3.67
N ILE A 73 4.33 8.89 -3.29
CA ILE A 73 3.26 9.43 -4.14
C ILE A 73 3.40 10.93 -4.40
N PRO A 74 3.56 11.79 -3.37
CA PRO A 74 3.47 13.21 -3.57
C PRO A 74 4.73 13.73 -4.31
N LYS A 75 5.88 13.03 -4.23
CA LYS A 75 7.10 13.34 -5.00
C LYS A 75 6.87 13.39 -6.52
N ARG A 76 5.84 12.70 -7.02
CA ARG A 76 5.50 12.65 -8.46
C ARG A 76 4.65 13.85 -8.92
N LEU A 77 3.94 14.53 -8.01
CA LEU A 77 2.95 15.55 -8.34
C LEU A 77 3.38 17.00 -8.09
N PHE A 78 4.20 17.29 -7.06
CA PHE A 78 4.57 18.68 -6.72
C PHE A 78 6.06 18.88 -6.41
N GLU A 79 6.48 20.15 -6.44
CA GLU A 79 7.78 20.60 -5.91
C GLU A 79 7.88 20.38 -4.39
N GLN A 80 9.06 20.00 -3.91
CA GLN A 80 9.33 19.47 -2.56
C GLN A 80 8.75 20.33 -1.41
N ASP A 81 8.76 21.66 -1.53
CA ASP A 81 8.36 22.56 -0.44
C ASP A 81 6.85 22.58 -0.15
N ILE A 82 6.01 22.50 -1.19
CA ILE A 82 4.55 22.44 -1.02
C ILE A 82 4.15 21.03 -0.56
N LEU A 83 4.93 20.04 -0.99
CA LEU A 83 4.72 18.63 -0.70
C LEU A 83 4.93 18.28 0.76
N ILE A 84 6.03 18.73 1.34
CA ILE A 84 6.36 18.47 2.73
C ILE A 84 5.31 19.14 3.62
N LYS A 85 4.82 20.33 3.26
CA LYS A 85 3.73 21.01 3.97
C LYS A 85 2.42 20.22 3.90
N PHE A 86 2.03 19.75 2.71
CA PHE A 86 0.77 19.01 2.55
C PHE A 86 0.81 17.63 3.24
N SER A 87 1.91 16.88 3.07
CA SER A 87 2.10 15.61 3.76
C SER A 87 2.24 15.79 5.27
N ALA A 88 2.93 16.83 5.75
CA ALA A 88 3.03 17.12 7.19
C ALA A 88 1.69 17.54 7.79
N VAL A 89 0.85 18.26 7.06
CA VAL A 89 -0.52 18.61 7.50
C VAL A 89 -1.39 17.35 7.57
N ILE A 90 -1.36 16.49 6.54
CA ILE A 90 -2.13 15.25 6.55
C ILE A 90 -1.64 14.32 7.66
N LEU A 91 -0.32 14.15 7.83
CA LEU A 91 0.25 13.37 8.93
C LEU A 91 -0.13 13.98 10.29
N GLY A 92 -0.07 15.31 10.43
CA GLY A 92 -0.46 16.00 11.66
C GLY A 92 -1.92 15.77 12.02
N ILE A 93 -2.82 15.92 11.05
CA ILE A 93 -4.26 15.63 11.23
C ILE A 93 -4.47 14.15 11.58
N THR A 94 -3.71 13.26 10.95
CA THR A 94 -3.77 11.82 11.22
C THR A 94 -3.31 11.53 12.64
N VAL A 95 -2.18 12.08 13.10
CA VAL A 95 -1.68 11.93 14.47
C VAL A 95 -2.70 12.45 15.49
N ILE A 96 -3.30 13.61 15.22
CA ILE A 96 -4.35 14.18 16.09
C ILE A 96 -5.56 13.24 16.16
N LEU A 97 -6.04 12.73 15.02
CA LEU A 97 -7.14 11.73 14.98
C LEU A 97 -6.77 10.42 15.68
N THR A 98 -5.51 9.98 15.56
CA THR A 98 -5.00 8.76 16.20
C THR A 98 -5.00 8.89 17.72
N VAL A 99 -4.63 10.07 18.25
CA VAL A 99 -4.66 10.36 19.70
C VAL A 99 -6.10 10.45 20.22
N LEU A 100 -7.07 10.82 19.37
CA LEU A 100 -8.46 11.07 19.77
C LEU A 100 -9.42 9.90 19.54
N SER A 101 -9.13 8.94 18.64
CA SER A 101 -10.17 8.03 18.12
C SER A 101 -9.68 6.65 17.70
N ASP A 102 -8.63 6.13 18.33
CA ASP A 102 -7.93 4.87 18.01
C ASP A 102 -7.07 4.90 16.74
N ILE A 103 -6.00 4.10 16.78
CA ILE A 103 -4.99 4.00 15.72
C ILE A 103 -5.61 3.54 14.39
N GLU A 104 -6.58 2.62 14.45
CA GLU A 104 -7.25 2.07 13.28
C GLU A 104 -8.02 3.12 12.49
N LYS A 105 -8.76 4.01 13.16
CA LYS A 105 -9.53 5.07 12.48
C LYS A 105 -8.63 6.15 11.91
N GLY A 106 -7.54 6.49 12.61
CA GLY A 106 -6.50 7.38 12.11
C GLY A 106 -5.87 6.83 10.83
N LEU A 107 -5.43 5.56 10.85
CA LEU A 107 -4.86 4.89 9.69
C LEU A 107 -5.85 4.76 8.54
N GLY A 108 -7.10 4.38 8.81
CA GLY A 108 -8.16 4.30 7.80
C GLY A 108 -8.39 5.63 7.09
N PHE A 109 -8.40 6.74 7.82
CA PHE A 109 -8.58 8.08 7.26
C PHE A 109 -7.43 8.46 6.30
N ILE A 110 -6.17 8.33 6.74
CA ILE A 110 -5.04 8.67 5.88
C ILE A 110 -4.97 7.74 4.65
N LEU A 111 -5.32 6.46 4.80
CA LEU A 111 -5.39 5.51 3.69
C LEU A 111 -6.47 5.90 2.68
N ALA A 112 -7.63 6.34 3.15
CA ALA A 112 -8.70 6.85 2.27
C ALA A 112 -8.23 8.08 1.48
N VAL A 113 -7.59 9.04 2.16
CA VAL A 113 -7.03 10.24 1.51
C VAL A 113 -5.95 9.85 0.48
N MET A 114 -5.03 8.95 0.84
CA MET A 114 -3.98 8.47 -0.07
C MET A 114 -4.57 7.73 -1.28
N THR A 115 -5.63 6.95 -1.09
CA THR A 115 -6.35 6.26 -2.18
C THR A 115 -6.92 7.28 -3.16
N VAL A 116 -7.58 8.33 -2.66
CA VAL A 116 -8.15 9.39 -3.50
C VAL A 116 -7.06 10.13 -4.26
N VAL A 117 -5.98 10.55 -3.58
CA VAL A 117 -4.84 11.22 -4.23
C VAL A 117 -4.24 10.32 -5.31
N GLN A 118 -4.04 9.04 -5.03
CA GLN A 118 -3.47 8.08 -5.96
C GLN A 118 -4.39 7.81 -7.17
N ALA A 119 -5.71 7.80 -6.97
CA ALA A 119 -6.68 7.72 -8.06
C ALA A 119 -6.62 8.96 -8.96
N ILE A 120 -6.50 10.16 -8.37
CA ILE A 120 -6.32 11.41 -9.13
C ILE A 120 -5.03 11.37 -9.96
N VAL A 121 -3.90 10.91 -9.38
CA VAL A 121 -2.63 10.72 -10.09
C VAL A 121 -2.82 9.78 -11.29
N LEU A 122 -3.51 8.66 -11.10
CA LEU A 122 -3.76 7.69 -12.16
C LEU A 122 -4.59 8.33 -13.29
N ILE A 123 -5.67 9.03 -12.97
CA ILE A 123 -6.52 9.73 -13.95
C ILE A 123 -5.72 10.77 -14.72
N MET A 124 -4.91 11.58 -14.04
CA MET A 124 -4.06 12.59 -14.69
C MET A 124 -2.99 11.95 -15.59
N THR A 125 -2.47 10.79 -15.18
CA THR A 125 -1.51 10.00 -15.97
C THR A 125 -2.16 9.48 -17.24
N ILE A 126 -3.38 8.91 -17.15
CA ILE A 126 -4.16 8.43 -18.30
C ILE A 126 -4.55 9.57 -19.25
N LYS A 127 -4.91 10.75 -18.69
CA LYS A 127 -5.22 11.96 -19.48
C LYS A 127 -3.99 12.60 -20.14
N LYS A 128 -2.80 12.02 -19.99
CA LYS A 128 -1.53 12.49 -20.58
C LYS A 128 -1.22 13.95 -20.24
N SER A 129 -1.61 14.39 -19.04
CA SER A 129 -1.41 15.77 -18.60
C SER A 129 0.09 16.09 -18.50
N LYS A 130 0.53 17.19 -19.12
CA LYS A 130 1.93 17.69 -19.08
C LYS A 130 2.40 18.09 -17.67
N SER A 131 1.49 18.11 -16.69
CA SER A 131 1.79 18.52 -15.32
C SER A 131 2.60 17.50 -14.51
N ILE A 132 2.71 16.24 -14.95
CA ILE A 132 3.40 15.20 -14.17
C ILE A 132 4.85 15.04 -14.68
N ARG A 133 5.81 15.48 -13.87
CA ARG A 133 7.25 15.38 -14.14
C ARG A 133 7.74 13.96 -13.86
N PHE A 134 7.57 13.06 -14.81
CA PHE A 134 8.25 11.77 -14.77
C PHE A 134 9.58 11.85 -15.53
N GLU A 135 10.64 11.46 -14.83
CA GLU A 135 12.00 11.41 -15.32
C GLU A 135 12.11 10.29 -16.39
N LYS A 136 12.17 10.68 -17.67
CA LYS A 136 12.58 9.87 -18.84
C LYS A 136 11.99 8.44 -19.03
N GLU A 137 10.86 8.06 -18.43
CA GLU A 137 10.24 6.75 -18.68
C GLU A 137 9.04 6.79 -19.64
N GLY A 138 8.80 5.69 -20.36
CA GLY A 138 7.69 5.52 -21.31
C GLY A 138 6.31 5.60 -20.65
N TYR A 139 5.31 6.08 -21.40
CA TYR A 139 3.93 6.29 -20.93
C TYR A 139 3.31 5.07 -20.22
N ILE A 140 3.54 3.87 -20.75
CA ILE A 140 3.00 2.61 -20.22
C ILE A 140 3.62 2.26 -18.85
N VAL A 141 4.91 2.53 -18.67
CA VAL A 141 5.62 2.29 -17.41
C VAL A 141 5.09 3.21 -16.30
N ARG A 142 4.75 4.46 -16.64
CA ARG A 142 4.14 5.42 -15.70
C ARG A 142 2.77 4.95 -15.21
N ILE A 143 1.94 4.46 -16.13
CA ILE A 143 0.64 3.86 -15.81
C ILE A 143 0.84 2.64 -14.91
N GLY A 144 1.75 1.73 -15.28
CA GLY A 144 2.06 0.54 -14.49
C GLY A 144 2.47 0.86 -13.06
N SER A 145 3.39 1.81 -12.88
CA SER A 145 3.83 2.24 -11.55
C SER A 145 2.69 2.88 -10.74
N SER A 146 1.85 3.69 -11.37
CA SER A 146 0.68 4.28 -10.68
C SER A 146 -0.35 3.23 -10.26
N LEU A 147 -0.56 2.20 -11.09
CA LEU A 147 -1.42 1.05 -10.77
C LEU A 147 -0.87 0.23 -9.60
N LEU A 148 0.45 0.00 -9.55
CA LEU A 148 1.10 -0.69 -8.43
C LEU A 148 0.84 0.02 -7.11
N HIS A 149 1.14 1.33 -7.06
CA HIS A 149 0.91 2.14 -5.88
C HIS A 149 -0.58 2.16 -5.48
N LEU A 150 -1.50 2.30 -6.44
CA LEU A 150 -2.93 2.27 -6.16
C LEU A 150 -3.38 0.91 -5.60
N GLY A 151 -2.93 -0.18 -6.21
CA GLY A 151 -3.25 -1.55 -5.77
C GLY A 151 -2.77 -1.82 -4.35
N PHE A 152 -1.54 -1.43 -4.00
CA PHE A 152 -1.04 -1.56 -2.63
C PHE A 152 -1.84 -0.73 -1.63
N VAL A 153 -2.14 0.53 -1.93
CA VAL A 153 -2.93 1.39 -1.03
C VAL A 153 -4.33 0.81 -0.81
N ILE A 154 -4.98 0.28 -1.86
CA ILE A 154 -6.30 -0.36 -1.74
C ILE A 154 -6.24 -1.62 -0.87
N ILE A 155 -5.22 -2.47 -1.02
CA ILE A 155 -5.06 -3.66 -0.17
C ILE A 155 -4.88 -3.27 1.30
N ILE A 156 -4.05 -2.27 1.57
CA ILE A 156 -3.80 -1.81 2.95
C ILE A 156 -5.07 -1.17 3.53
N LEU A 157 -5.78 -0.34 2.75
CA LEU A 157 -7.07 0.23 3.15
C LEU A 157 -8.09 -0.85 3.48
N ASN A 158 -8.15 -1.90 2.65
CA ASN A 158 -9.04 -3.02 2.85
C ASN A 158 -8.75 -3.73 4.18
N PHE A 159 -7.48 -4.00 4.46
CA PHE A 159 -7.04 -4.68 5.67
C PHE A 159 -7.32 -3.84 6.93
N VAL A 160 -7.02 -2.54 6.90
CA VAL A 160 -7.14 -1.67 8.08
C VAL A 160 -8.58 -1.23 8.33
N SER A 161 -9.35 -0.92 7.28
CA SER A 161 -10.63 -0.23 7.42
C SER A 161 -11.84 -1.05 7.02
N LEU A 162 -11.67 -2.17 6.30
CA LEU A 162 -12.77 -2.96 5.75
C LEU A 162 -12.72 -4.44 6.19
N ARG A 163 -11.94 -4.78 7.23
CA ARG A 163 -11.80 -6.15 7.76
C ARG A 163 -13.15 -6.80 8.06
N GLU A 164 -14.07 -6.06 8.66
CA GLU A 164 -15.40 -6.55 9.06
C GLU A 164 -16.43 -6.50 7.92
N SER A 165 -16.08 -5.93 6.77
CA SER A 165 -17.01 -5.78 5.64
C SER A 165 -17.07 -7.06 4.81
N SER A 166 -18.29 -7.50 4.45
CA SER A 166 -18.51 -8.63 3.53
C SER A 166 -17.84 -8.45 2.16
N PHE A 167 -17.50 -7.22 1.78
CA PHE A 167 -16.82 -6.89 0.53
C PHE A 167 -15.29 -6.99 0.60
N HIS A 168 -14.72 -7.30 1.78
CA HIS A 168 -13.26 -7.39 1.99
C HIS A 168 -12.58 -8.27 0.93
N LEU A 169 -13.16 -9.42 0.63
CA LEU A 169 -12.60 -10.38 -0.33
C LEU A 169 -12.59 -9.82 -1.76
N LEU A 170 -13.65 -9.13 -2.18
CA LEU A 170 -13.74 -8.52 -3.51
C LEU A 170 -12.72 -7.39 -3.68
N ILE A 171 -12.60 -6.52 -2.67
CA ILE A 171 -11.66 -5.38 -2.71
C ILE A 171 -10.21 -5.88 -2.70
N PHE A 172 -9.93 -6.94 -1.94
CA PHE A 172 -8.63 -7.62 -1.98
C PHE A 172 -8.28 -8.09 -3.40
N TRP A 173 -9.19 -8.81 -4.07
CA TRP A 173 -8.96 -9.29 -5.44
C TRP A 173 -8.76 -8.15 -6.44
N ILE A 174 -9.52 -7.06 -6.31
CA ILE A 174 -9.31 -5.85 -7.11
C ILE A 174 -7.87 -5.34 -6.91
N GLY A 175 -7.42 -5.21 -5.66
CA GLY A 175 -6.05 -4.80 -5.35
C GLY A 175 -5.00 -5.72 -5.97
N VAL A 176 -5.17 -7.04 -5.89
CA VAL A 176 -4.27 -8.04 -6.48
C VAL A 176 -4.21 -7.90 -8.00
N VAL A 177 -5.34 -7.71 -8.67
CA VAL A 177 -5.39 -7.50 -10.13
C VAL A 177 -4.65 -6.20 -10.49
N LEU A 178 -4.88 -5.11 -9.75
CA LEU A 178 -4.18 -3.84 -9.98
C LEU A 178 -2.67 -3.98 -9.84
N ILE A 179 -2.20 -4.70 -8.82
CA ILE A 179 -0.77 -4.96 -8.62
C ILE A 179 -0.21 -5.83 -9.76
N THR A 180 -0.93 -6.87 -10.16
CA THR A 180 -0.51 -7.78 -11.23
C THR A 180 -0.38 -7.04 -12.57
N VAL A 181 -1.43 -6.30 -12.97
CA VAL A 181 -1.42 -5.49 -14.19
C VAL A 181 -0.34 -4.41 -14.11
N GLY A 182 -0.21 -3.76 -12.95
CA GLY A 182 0.83 -2.76 -12.71
C GLY A 182 2.24 -3.31 -12.90
N ASN A 183 2.52 -4.52 -12.43
CA ASN A 183 3.80 -5.22 -12.63
C ASN A 183 4.05 -5.55 -14.11
N ILE A 184 3.04 -6.06 -14.82
CA ILE A 184 3.15 -6.35 -16.26
C ILE A 184 3.50 -5.07 -17.04
N PHE A 185 2.80 -3.98 -16.76
CA PHE A 185 3.04 -2.69 -17.42
C PHE A 185 4.39 -2.07 -17.07
N SER A 186 4.88 -2.28 -15.84
CA SER A 186 6.15 -1.72 -15.38
C SER A 186 7.36 -2.51 -15.89
N PHE A 187 7.31 -3.85 -15.91
CA PHE A 187 8.47 -4.70 -16.20
C PHE A 187 8.42 -5.35 -17.59
N TYR A 188 7.29 -5.92 -18.00
CA TYR A 188 7.21 -6.66 -19.26
C TYR A 188 7.14 -5.75 -20.49
N LEU A 189 6.39 -4.64 -20.39
CA LEU A 189 6.29 -3.68 -21.49
C LEU A 189 7.50 -2.73 -21.59
N HIS A 190 8.33 -2.68 -20.56
CA HIS A 190 9.64 -2.03 -20.63
C HIS A 190 10.64 -2.85 -21.45
N GLY A 191 10.61 -4.20 -21.33
CA GLY A 191 11.49 -5.12 -22.06
C GLY A 191 11.17 -5.29 -23.55
N SER A 192 9.98 -4.88 -24.01
CA SER A 192 9.57 -5.02 -25.42
C SER A 192 10.14 -3.93 -26.37
N LYS A 193 11.02 -3.06 -25.87
CA LYS A 193 11.76 -2.06 -26.67
C LYS A 193 13.28 -2.23 -26.53
N GLY A 194 13.74 -3.49 -26.56
CA GLY A 194 15.13 -3.84 -26.84
C GLY A 194 15.33 -4.05 -28.33
#